data_AF-A0A961IIX6-F1
#
_entry.id   AF-A0A961IIX6-F1
#
_cell.length_a   1.000
_cell.length_b   1.000
_cell.length_c   1.000
_cell.angle_alpha   90.00
_cell.angle_beta   90.00
_cell.angle_gamma   90.00
#
_symmetry.space_group_name_H-M   'P 1'
#
loop_
_entity.id
_entity.type
_entity.pdbx_description
1 polymer ?
#
loop_
_entity_poly.entity_id
_entity_poly.type
_entity_poly.pdbx_seq_one_letter_code
_entity_poly.pdbx_strand_id
1 'polypeptide(L)'
;RAVVAAGLQAGQLEAPDHKTALAFQHALQRAFYAQGADPTSEDTFLKIAEEVGLNSEEFESRLKDPATDEKTRDGFARAFDLGIMGYPTLLARDEERLVLITRGFVAFDELEQRLAQLAQHLESSSGVREK
;
A
#
# COMPACT_ATOMS: atom_id res chain seq x y z
N ARG A 1 -1.14 8.22 11.87
CA ARG A 1 -0.25 7.13 11.41
C ARG A 1 -0.96 6.40 10.27
N ALA A 2 -0.83 6.89 9.04
CA ALA A 2 -1.45 6.22 7.89
C ALA A 2 -0.46 5.20 7.31
N VAL A 3 -0.83 3.93 7.34
CA VAL A 3 -0.24 2.92 6.46
C VAL A 3 -1.31 2.58 5.45
N VAL A 4 -1.09 2.99 4.20
CA VAL A 4 -1.69 2.30 3.07
C VAL A 4 -0.84 1.07 2.84
N ALA A 5 -1.05 0.07 3.69
CA ALA A 5 -0.81 -1.30 3.30
C ALA A 5 -1.94 -1.61 2.32
N ALA A 6 -1.75 -1.24 1.05
CA ALA A 6 -2.52 -1.78 -0.06
C ALA A 6 -2.15 -3.27 -0.20
N GLY A 7 -2.47 -4.06 0.82
CA GLY A 7 -2.60 -5.49 0.70
C GLY A 7 -3.89 -5.73 -0.05
N LEU A 8 -3.80 -5.88 -1.37
CA LEU A 8 -4.84 -6.49 -2.19
C LEU A 8 -5.19 -7.85 -1.55
N GLN A 9 -6.22 -7.86 -0.73
CA GLN A 9 -7.01 -9.03 -0.42
C GLN A 9 -8.38 -8.76 -1.02
N ALA A 10 -8.69 -9.50 -2.08
CA ALA A 10 -10.03 -9.58 -2.63
C ALA A 10 -10.96 -10.05 -1.50
N GLY A 11 -11.85 -9.17 -1.06
CA GLY A 11 -12.90 -9.49 -0.10
C GLY A 11 -13.00 -8.49 1.05
N GLN A 12 -14.09 -7.72 1.03
CA GLN A 12 -14.72 -7.05 2.18
C GLN A 12 -14.10 -5.74 2.67
N LEU A 13 -14.05 -4.77 1.76
CA LEU A 13 -14.54 -3.39 1.90
C LEU A 13 -14.32 -2.73 0.54
N GLU A 14 -15.27 -1.98 0.01
CA GLU A 14 -15.09 -1.21 -1.24
C GLU A 14 -14.03 -0.13 -0.96
N ALA A 15 -12.75 -0.48 -1.12
CA ALA A 15 -11.65 0.46 -1.01
C ALA A 15 -11.75 1.47 -2.16
N PRO A 16 -11.33 2.73 -1.96
CA PRO A 16 -11.20 3.66 -3.07
C PRO A 16 -10.34 3.03 -4.17
N ASP A 17 -10.62 3.38 -5.41
CA ASP A 17 -9.84 2.87 -6.53
C ASP A 17 -8.35 3.20 -6.33
N HIS A 18 -7.49 2.37 -6.92
CA HIS A 18 -6.04 2.47 -6.72
C HIS A 18 -5.46 3.86 -7.02
N LYS A 19 -6.05 4.62 -7.97
CA LYS A 19 -5.55 5.96 -8.31
C LYS A 19 -5.87 6.95 -7.20
N THR A 20 -7.10 6.91 -6.68
CA THR A 20 -7.52 7.77 -5.57
C THR A 20 -6.72 7.47 -4.31
N ALA A 21 -6.47 6.20 -3.99
CA ALA A 21 -5.63 5.82 -2.87
C ALA A 21 -4.17 6.36 -3.00
N LEU A 22 -3.59 6.26 -4.20
CA LEU A 22 -2.25 6.80 -4.47
C LEU A 22 -2.22 8.33 -4.44
N ALA A 23 -3.24 9.00 -4.98
CA ALA A 23 -3.37 10.45 -4.92
C ALA A 23 -3.46 10.95 -3.48
N PHE A 24 -4.29 10.29 -2.65
CA PHE A 24 -4.40 10.60 -1.23
C PHE A 24 -3.07 10.43 -0.50
N GLN A 25 -2.36 9.31 -0.73
CA GLN A 25 -1.04 9.08 -0.13
C GLN A 25 -0.01 10.13 -0.55
N HIS A 26 0.02 10.49 -1.83
CA HIS A 26 0.93 11.53 -2.33
C HIS A 26 0.63 12.90 -1.69
N ALA A 27 -0.64 13.28 -1.61
CA ALA A 27 -1.07 14.51 -0.95
C ALA A 27 -0.73 14.52 0.55
N LEU A 28 -0.94 13.41 1.26
CA LEU A 28 -0.57 13.25 2.67
C LEU A 28 0.95 13.36 2.90
N GLN A 29 1.75 12.69 2.05
CA GLN A 29 3.20 12.81 2.11
C GLN A 29 3.67 14.24 1.86
N ARG A 30 3.05 14.93 0.89
CA ARG A 30 3.36 16.34 0.60
C ARG A 30 2.93 17.25 1.76
N ALA A 31 1.75 17.05 2.33
CA ALA A 31 1.25 17.82 3.47
C ALA A 31 2.22 17.72 4.67
N PHE A 32 2.70 16.51 4.97
CA PHE A 32 3.66 16.31 6.04
C PHE A 32 5.05 16.85 5.70
N TYR A 33 5.69 16.34 4.65
CA TYR A 33 7.11 16.59 4.39
C TYR A 33 7.41 17.94 3.76
N ALA A 34 6.49 18.49 2.95
CA ALA A 34 6.70 19.76 2.26
C ALA A 34 5.97 20.94 2.91
N GLN A 35 4.85 20.70 3.59
CA GLN A 35 3.99 21.76 4.13
C GLN A 35 4.02 21.82 5.66
N GLY A 36 4.62 20.83 6.34
CA GLY A 36 4.71 20.79 7.80
C GLY A 36 3.37 20.57 8.52
N ALA A 37 2.35 20.08 7.80
CA ALA A 37 1.06 19.73 8.39
C ALA A 37 1.19 18.48 9.29
N ASP A 38 0.32 18.38 10.29
CA ASP A 38 0.28 17.23 11.19
C ASP A 38 -0.34 16.00 10.48
N PRO A 39 0.43 14.90 10.27
CA PRO A 39 -0.05 13.67 9.61
C PRO A 39 -0.87 12.77 10.55
N THR A 40 -1.24 13.26 11.72
CA THR A 40 -2.14 12.60 12.69
C THR A 40 -3.42 13.38 12.94
N SER A 41 -3.52 14.61 12.45
CA SER A 41 -4.70 15.46 12.59
C SER A 41 -5.81 15.03 11.64
N GLU A 42 -7.01 14.85 12.17
CA GLU A 42 -8.23 14.57 11.38
C GLU A 42 -8.48 15.63 10.30
N ASP A 43 -8.31 16.91 10.64
CA ASP A 43 -8.49 18.03 9.72
C ASP A 43 -7.55 17.95 8.50
N THR A 44 -6.31 17.49 8.69
CA THR A 44 -5.38 17.25 7.58
C THR A 44 -5.93 16.17 6.63
N PHE A 45 -6.51 15.10 7.18
CA PHE A 45 -7.03 13.99 6.38
C PHE A 45 -8.29 14.39 5.60
N LEU A 46 -9.20 15.14 6.23
CA LEU A 46 -10.43 15.63 5.59
C LEU A 46 -10.13 16.59 4.43
N LYS A 47 -9.20 17.52 4.62
CA LYS A 47 -8.75 18.43 3.55
C LYS A 47 -8.18 17.66 2.37
N ILE A 48 -7.32 16.68 2.62
CA ILE A 48 -6.75 15.85 1.56
C ILE A 48 -7.83 15.02 0.86
N ALA A 49 -8.79 14.46 1.62
CA ALA A 49 -9.90 13.71 1.06
C ALA A 49 -10.69 14.56 0.06
N GLU A 50 -11.01 15.80 0.42
CA GLU A 50 -11.65 16.78 -0.48
C GLU A 50 -10.80 17.08 -1.72
N GLU A 51 -9.50 17.34 -1.54
CA GLU A 51 -8.57 17.64 -2.64
C GLU A 51 -8.51 16.52 -3.69
N VAL A 52 -8.64 15.26 -3.26
CA VAL A 52 -8.61 14.10 -4.17
C VAL A 52 -10.01 13.65 -4.62
N GLY A 53 -11.06 14.42 -4.27
CA GLY A 53 -12.43 14.19 -4.74
C GLY A 53 -13.23 13.14 -3.96
N LEU A 54 -12.82 12.79 -2.74
CA LEU A 54 -13.60 11.95 -1.84
C LEU A 54 -14.67 12.78 -1.13
N ASN A 55 -15.81 12.15 -0.80
CA ASN A 55 -16.85 12.79 0.00
C ASN A 55 -16.37 12.94 1.46
N SER A 56 -16.32 14.16 1.97
CA SER A 56 -15.79 14.47 3.31
C SER A 56 -16.56 13.79 4.43
N GLU A 57 -17.90 13.80 4.38
CA GLU A 57 -18.75 13.21 5.42
C GLU A 57 -18.61 11.68 5.47
N GLU A 58 -18.59 11.05 4.29
CA GLU A 58 -18.35 9.60 4.19
C GLU A 58 -16.93 9.25 4.68
N PHE A 59 -15.92 10.01 4.25
CA PHE A 59 -14.55 9.79 4.66
C PHE A 59 -14.38 9.95 6.18
N GLU A 60 -14.97 10.99 6.77
CA GLU A 60 -14.96 11.24 8.22
C GLU A 60 -15.61 10.08 8.98
N SER A 61 -16.80 9.64 8.52
CA SER A 61 -17.50 8.51 9.12
C SER A 61 -16.65 7.24 9.07
N ARG A 62 -15.95 6.98 7.96
CA ARG A 62 -15.06 5.81 7.82
C ARG A 62 -13.81 5.94 8.67
N LEU A 63 -13.21 7.13 8.74
CA LEU A 63 -12.01 7.40 9.54
C LEU A 63 -12.26 7.14 11.03
N LYS A 64 -13.47 7.44 11.51
CA LYS A 64 -13.90 7.24 12.90
C LYS A 64 -14.46 5.84 13.20
N ASP A 65 -14.66 5.01 12.18
CA ASP A 65 -15.17 3.65 12.34
C ASP A 65 -14.10 2.75 13.01
N PRO A 66 -14.39 2.10 14.16
CA PRO A 66 -13.47 1.16 14.79
C PRO A 66 -13.00 0.03 13.87
N ALA A 67 -13.81 -0.38 12.89
CA ALA A 67 -13.42 -1.39 11.91
C ALA A 67 -12.28 -0.91 11.00
N THR A 68 -12.18 0.40 10.74
CA THR A 68 -11.07 0.99 9.97
C THR A 68 -9.76 0.94 10.76
N ASP A 69 -9.83 1.17 12.07
CA ASP A 69 -8.68 1.09 12.97
C ASP A 69 -8.19 -0.37 13.12
N GLU A 70 -9.11 -1.33 13.27
CA GLU A 70 -8.81 -2.77 13.26
C GLU A 70 -8.10 -3.19 11.96
N LYS A 71 -8.68 -2.87 10.79
CA LYS A 71 -8.07 -3.18 9.48
C LYS A 71 -6.69 -2.56 9.32
N THR A 72 -6.49 -1.35 9.83
CA THR A 72 -5.19 -0.68 9.81
C THR A 72 -4.18 -1.46 10.65
N ARG A 73 -4.56 -1.90 11.86
CA ARG A 73 -3.70 -2.73 12.72
C ARG A 73 -3.39 -4.09 12.10
N ASP A 74 -4.37 -4.73 11.47
CA ASP A 74 -4.18 -6.01 10.77
C ASP A 74 -3.16 -5.88 9.64
N GLY A 75 -3.18 -4.75 8.91
CA GLY A 75 -2.17 -4.45 7.90
C GLY A 75 -0.75 -4.40 8.47
N PHE A 76 -0.57 -3.76 9.64
CA PHE A 76 0.72 -3.73 10.33
C PHE A 76 1.13 -5.11 10.87
N ALA A 77 0.20 -5.84 11.49
CA ALA A 77 0.45 -7.19 12.01
C ALA A 77 0.88 -8.13 10.88
N ARG A 78 0.18 -8.09 9.75
CA ARG A 78 0.55 -8.85 8.55
C ARG A 78 1.93 -8.50 8.02
N ALA A 79 2.30 -7.22 7.98
CA ALA A 79 3.64 -6.82 7.56
C ALA A 79 4.72 -7.38 8.51
N PHE A 80 4.44 -7.36 9.81
CA PHE A 80 5.32 -7.94 10.83
C PHE A 80 5.44 -9.46 10.70
N ASP A 81 4.33 -10.18 10.51
CA ASP A 81 4.30 -11.64 10.31
C ASP A 81 5.06 -12.07 9.04
N LEU A 82 5.08 -11.20 8.02
CA LEU A 82 5.88 -11.37 6.81
C LEU A 82 7.39 -11.04 7.00
N GLY A 83 7.81 -10.68 8.21
CA GLY A 83 9.20 -10.33 8.53
C GLY A 83 9.66 -8.99 7.95
N ILE A 84 8.73 -8.09 7.61
CA ILE A 84 9.04 -6.76 7.08
C ILE A 84 9.52 -5.86 8.23
N MET A 85 10.81 -5.54 8.23
CA MET A 85 11.42 -4.69 9.26
C MET A 85 11.80 -3.28 8.77
N GLY A 86 11.40 -2.91 7.55
CA GLY A 86 11.76 -1.63 6.96
C GLY A 86 10.91 -1.26 5.75
N TYR A 87 10.83 0.03 5.45
CA TYR A 87 10.07 0.57 4.34
C TYR A 87 10.96 1.47 3.46
N PRO A 88 10.67 1.61 2.15
CA PRO A 88 9.67 0.86 1.40
C PRO A 88 10.09 -0.62 1.21
N THR A 89 9.13 -1.55 1.24
CA THR A 89 9.36 -2.96 0.90
C THR A 89 8.35 -3.37 -0.16
N LEU A 90 8.82 -4.02 -1.22
CA LEU A 90 7.96 -4.54 -2.29
C LEU A 90 8.09 -6.06 -2.33
N LEU A 91 6.94 -6.74 -2.27
CA LEU A 91 6.81 -8.17 -2.41
C LEU A 91 5.96 -8.45 -3.66
N ALA A 92 6.38 -9.41 -4.47
CA ALA A 92 5.54 -10.01 -5.50
C ALA A 92 4.83 -11.24 -4.91
N ARG A 93 3.58 -11.46 -5.28
CA ARG A 93 2.82 -12.65 -4.90
C ARG A 93 2.50 -13.45 -6.16
N ASP A 94 2.98 -14.68 -6.18
CA ASP A 94 2.52 -15.77 -7.03
C ASP A 94 1.57 -16.66 -6.21
N GLU A 95 0.70 -17.46 -6.82
CA GLU A 95 -0.46 -18.13 -6.20
C GLU A 95 -0.18 -18.78 -4.83
N GLU A 96 1.03 -19.31 -4.62
CA GLU A 96 1.45 -19.95 -3.37
C GLU A 96 2.64 -19.27 -2.68
N ARG A 97 3.26 -18.24 -3.28
CA ARG A 97 4.58 -17.74 -2.85
C ARG A 97 4.67 -16.23 -2.83
N LEU A 98 5.39 -15.72 -1.83
CA LEU A 98 5.81 -14.33 -1.76
C LEU A 98 7.29 -14.24 -2.11
N VAL A 99 7.63 -13.36 -3.03
CA VAL A 99 8.99 -13.10 -3.48
C VAL A 99 9.35 -11.66 -3.11
N LEU A 100 10.47 -11.47 -2.42
CA LEU A 100 10.99 -10.15 -2.08
C LEU A 100 11.61 -9.49 -3.33
N ILE A 101 11.13 -8.30 -3.69
CA ILE A 101 11.68 -7.50 -4.78
C ILE A 101 12.67 -6.48 -4.24
N THR A 102 12.28 -5.73 -3.22
CA THR A 102 13.17 -4.80 -2.53
C THR A 102 12.81 -4.64 -1.07
N ARG A 103 13.83 -4.37 -0.25
CA ARG A 103 13.74 -3.94 1.13
C ARG A 103 14.58 -2.68 1.28
N GLY A 104 13.91 -1.53 1.24
CA GLY A 104 14.51 -0.21 1.14
C GLY A 104 14.35 0.41 -0.25
N PHE A 105 14.77 1.67 -0.33
CA PHE A 105 14.76 2.44 -1.57
C PHE A 105 15.74 1.86 -2.60
N VAL A 106 15.29 1.80 -3.85
CA VAL A 106 16.10 1.53 -5.05
C VAL A 106 15.65 2.48 -6.15
N ALA A 107 16.55 2.81 -7.08
CA ALA A 107 16.19 3.62 -8.24
C ALA A 107 15.20 2.87 -9.16
N PHE A 108 14.44 3.61 -9.96
CA PHE A 108 13.42 3.02 -10.84
C PHE A 108 14.03 2.02 -11.84
N ASP A 109 15.14 2.36 -12.48
CA ASP A 109 15.82 1.48 -13.45
C ASP A 109 16.23 0.14 -12.82
N GLU A 110 16.69 0.17 -11.56
CA GLU A 110 17.04 -1.05 -10.83
C GLU A 110 15.79 -1.86 -10.45
N LEU A 111 14.72 -1.19 -10.03
CA LEU A 111 13.45 -1.84 -9.75
C LEU A 111 12.87 -2.52 -11.00
N GLU A 112 12.93 -1.85 -12.15
CA GLU A 112 12.48 -2.38 -13.44
C GLU A 112 13.25 -3.64 -13.81
N GLN A 113 14.58 -3.62 -13.67
CA GLN A 113 15.42 -4.81 -13.90
C GLN A 113 15.05 -5.98 -12.99
N ARG A 114 14.83 -5.74 -11.69
CA ARG A 114 14.42 -6.78 -10.74
C ARG A 114 13.06 -7.38 -11.09
N LEU A 115 12.11 -6.55 -11.52
CA LEU A 115 10.79 -7.01 -11.96
C LEU A 115 10.87 -7.82 -13.26
N ALA A 116 11.67 -7.39 -14.23
CA ALA A 116 11.87 -8.12 -15.48
C ALA A 116 12.50 -9.51 -15.23
N GLN A 117 13.49 -9.59 -14.34
CA GLN A 117 14.10 -10.86 -13.93
C GLN A 117 13.10 -11.78 -13.25
N LEU A 118 12.24 -11.24 -12.38
CA LEU A 118 11.17 -12.03 -11.77
C LEU A 118 10.21 -12.59 -12.82
N ALA A 119 9.76 -11.77 -13.77
CA ALA A 119 8.83 -12.20 -14.82
C ALA A 119 9.40 -13.38 -15.63
N GLN A 120 10.67 -13.30 -16.04
CA GLN A 120 11.37 -14.39 -16.74
C GLN A 120 11.45 -15.68 -15.91
N HIS A 121 11.65 -15.55 -14.59
CA HIS A 121 11.76 -16.70 -13.69
C HIS A 121 10.41 -17.39 -13.47
N LEU A 122 9.31 -16.62 -13.42
CA LEU A 122 7.96 -17.15 -13.34
C LEU A 122 7.59 -17.91 -14.61
N GLU A 123 7.86 -17.33 -15.79
CA GLU A 123 7.62 -17.99 -17.09
C GLU A 123 8.38 -19.33 -17.24
N SER A 124 9.62 -19.38 -16.75
CA SER A 124 10.46 -20.59 -16.81
C SER A 124 10.02 -21.67 -15.82
N SER A 125 9.43 -21.28 -14.68
CA SER A 125 8.99 -22.19 -13.61
C SER A 125 7.64 -22.83 -13.89
N SER A 126 6.78 -22.17 -14.67
CA SER A 126 5.49 -22.71 -15.14
C SER A 126 5.66 -23.83 -16.20
N GLY A 127 6.80 -23.90 -16.88
CA GLY A 127 7.10 -24.93 -17.90
C GLY A 127 7.58 -26.29 -17.36
N VAL A 128 7.76 -26.46 -16.05
CA VAL A 128 8.34 -27.68 -15.44
C VAL A 128 7.29 -28.54 -14.71
N ARG A 129 6.02 -28.10 -14.60
CA ARG A 129 4.94 -28.85 -13.93
C ARG A 129 4.08 -29.73 -14.85
N GLU A 130 4.60 -30.18 -16.00
CA GLU A 130 4.06 -31.32 -16.74
C GLU A 130 5.11 -32.45 -16.80
N LYS A 131 5.11 -33.33 -15.79
CA LYS A 131 5.48 -34.75 -15.91
C LYS A 131 4.81 -35.57 -14.81
#